data_AF-G8G091-F1
#
_entry.id   AF-G8G091-F1
#
_cell.length_a   1.000
_cell.length_b   1.000
_cell.length_c   1.000
_cell.angle_alpha   90.00
_cell.angle_beta   90.00
_cell.angle_gamma   90.00
#
_symmetry.space_group_name_H-M   'P 1'
#
loop_
_entity.id
_entity.type
_entity.pdbx_description
1 polymer ?
#
loop_
_entity_poly.entity_id
_entity_poly.type
_entity_poly.pdbx_seq_one_letter_code
_entity_poly.pdbx_strand_id
1 'polypeptide(L)' 'TVFLIGTAVSVWLGIGAALPIDKSLTLGLF' A
#
# COMPACT_ATOMS: atom_id res chain seq x y z
N THR A 1 14.30 -0.20 -12.48
CA THR A 1 13.85 -0.86 -11.24
C THR A 1 13.00 0.06 -10.38
N VAL A 2 13.38 1.33 -10.21
CA VAL A 2 12.59 2.35 -9.49
C VAL A 2 11.15 2.48 -9.98
N PHE A 3 10.92 2.34 -11.29
CA PHE A 3 9.57 2.32 -11.87
C PHE A 3 8.68 1.22 -11.26
N LEU A 4 9.17 -0.02 -11.15
CA LEU A 4 8.39 -1.12 -10.59
C LEU A 4 8.15 -0.96 -9.09
N ILE A 5 9.12 -0.42 -8.36
CA ILE A 5 9.00 -0.13 -6.92
C ILE A 5 7.97 0.99 -6.71
N GLY A 6 8.03 2.06 -7.50
CA GLY A 6 7.07 3.16 -7.45
C GLY A 6 5.64 2.70 -7.77
N THR A 7 5.48 1.82 -8.76
CA THR A 7 4.18 1.20 -9.09
C THR A 7 3.67 0.30 -7.98
N ALA A 8 4.54 -0.49 -7.33
CA ALA A 8 4.14 -1.32 -6.20
C ALA A 8 3.70 -0.47 -4.99
N VAL A 9 4.44 0.60 -4.67
CA VAL A 9 4.13 1.51 -3.56
C VAL A 9 2.85 2.31 -3.82
N SER A 10 2.62 2.76 -5.06
CA SER A 10 1.39 3.50 -5.40
C SER A 10 0.13 2.62 -5.30
N VAL A 11 0.22 1.35 -5.71
CA VAL A 11 -0.86 0.37 -5.53
C VAL A 11 -1.07 0.06 -4.04
N TRP A 12 0.01 -0.16 -3.27
CA TRP A 12 -0.06 -0.43 -1.83
C TRP A 12 -0.73 0.71 -1.05
N LEU A 13 -0.33 1.96 -1.30
CA LEU A 13 -0.90 3.14 -0.64
C LEU A 13 -2.32 3.45 -1.13
N GLY A 14 -2.61 3.20 -2.42
CA GLY A 14 -3.96 3.36 -2.98
C GLY A 14 -4.96 2.41 -2.32
N ILE A 15 -4.60 1.15 -2.11
CA ILE A 15 -5.44 0.18 -1.38
C ILE A 15 -5.48 0.54 0.11
N GLY A 16 -4.34 0.91 0.70
CA GLY A 16 -4.25 1.31 2.11
C GLY A 16 -5.11 2.54 2.48
N ALA A 17 -5.39 3.43 1.52
CA ALA A 17 -6.25 4.60 1.73
C ALA A 17 -7.75 4.26 1.90
N ALA A 18 -8.19 3.08 1.43
CA ALA A 18 -9.57 2.61 1.60
C ALA A 18 -9.76 1.80 2.90
N LEU A 19 -8.69 1.47 3.61
CA LEU A 19 -8.71 0.74 4.88
C LEU A 19 -8.51 1.71 6.07
N PRO A 20 -8.95 1.34 7.29
CA PRO A 20 -8.62 2.08 8.51
C PRO A 20 -7.11 2.25 8.68
N ILE A 21 -6.68 3.38 9.27
CA ILE A 21 -5.27 3.77 9.39
C ILE A 21 -4.40 2.72 10.09
N ASP A 22 -4.96 1.94 11.01
CA ASP A 22 -4.28 0.85 11.71
C ASP A 22 -3.94 -0.35 10.82
N LYS A 23 -4.65 -0.51 9.68
CA LYS A 23 -4.47 -1.60 8.73
C LYS A 23 -3.91 -1.15 7.39
N SER A 24 -3.71 0.15 7.18
CA SER A 24 -3.22 0.71 5.91
C SER A 24 -1.76 0.37 5.61
N LEU A 25 -0.91 0.26 6.64
CA LEU A 25 0.52 -0.01 6.48
C LEU A 25 0.82 -1.51 6.25
N THR A 26 -0.02 -2.39 6.79
CA THR A 26 0.07 -3.86 6.68
C THR A 26 -0.87 -4.43 5.61
N LEU A 27 -1.80 -3.60 5.10
CA LEU A 27 -2.98 -4.03 4.33
C LEU A 27 -3.84 -5.09 5.07
N GLY A 28 -3.66 -5.23 6.38
CA GLY A 28 -4.30 -6.27 7.19
C GLY A 28 -3.80 -7.69 6.93
N LEU A 29 -2.66 -7.85 6.23
CA LEU A 29 -2.04 -9.14 5.91
C LEU A 29 -1.05 -9.62 6.99
N PHE A 30 -0.62 -8.73 7.88
CA PHE A 30 0.30 -8.99 9.00
C PHE A 30 -0.18 -8.29 10.28
#